data_AF-A0A4Q5TLQ4-F1
#
_entry.id   AF-A0A4Q5TLQ4-F1
#
_cell.length_a   1.000
_cell.length_b   1.000
_cell.length_c   1.000
_cell.angle_alpha   90.00
_cell.angle_beta   90.00
_cell.angle_gamma   90.00
#
_symmetry.space_group_name_H-M   'P 1'
#
loop_
_entity.id
_entity.type
_entity.pdbx_description
1 polymer ?
#
loop_
_entity_poly.entity_id
_entity_poly.type
_entity_poly.pdbx_seq_one_letter_code
_entity_poly.pdbx_strand_id
1 'polypeptide(L)'
;MDTQKILEVTAVEAHLDKTHPPTLHVTATGNASSGSQQNPRLERREYVEFPADGIQEYDFLIDGSAGPGTDDIKSHEVEDFWQNPPAELKGARVYAQTNSKEDAI
;
A
#
# COMPACT_ATOMS: atom_id res chain seq x y z
N MET A 1 3.53 -13.48 15.33
CA MET A 1 2.61 -12.43 14.85
C MET A 1 2.48 -12.69 13.38
N ASP A 2 1.25 -12.89 12.89
CA ASP A 2 1.02 -13.20 11.48
C ASP A 2 0.83 -11.90 10.71
N THR A 3 1.55 -11.74 9.61
CA THR A 3 1.36 -10.61 8.68
C THR A 3 0.30 -11.01 7.65
N GLN A 4 -0.68 -10.14 7.46
CA GLN A 4 -1.73 -10.33 6.46
C GLN A 4 -2.01 -9.01 5.75
N LYS A 5 -2.67 -9.10 4.58
CA LYS A 5 -3.18 -7.90 3.90
C LYS A 5 -4.30 -7.25 4.71
N ILE A 6 -4.46 -5.95 4.58
CA ILE A 6 -5.64 -5.23 5.07
C ILE A 6 -6.90 -5.72 4.35
N LEU A 7 -8.10 -5.59 4.93
CA LEU A 7 -9.33 -6.14 4.35
C LEU A 7 -9.63 -5.49 2.99
N GLU A 8 -9.59 -4.17 2.92
CA GLU A 8 -9.80 -3.39 1.71
C GLU A 8 -8.97 -2.11 1.72
N VAL A 9 -8.65 -1.61 0.53
CA VAL A 9 -8.11 -0.26 0.32
C VAL A 9 -9.24 0.67 -0.12
N THR A 10 -9.36 1.83 0.52
CA THR A 10 -10.41 2.82 0.26
C THR A 10 -9.89 3.98 -0.59
N ALA A 11 -8.63 4.38 -0.38
CA ALA A 11 -7.96 5.43 -1.13
C ALA A 11 -6.48 5.09 -1.36
N VAL A 12 -5.96 5.54 -2.50
CA VAL A 12 -4.54 5.54 -2.85
C VAL A 12 -4.27 6.89 -3.48
N GLU A 13 -3.21 7.55 -3.04
CA GLU A 13 -2.69 8.78 -3.62
C GLU A 13 -1.21 8.58 -3.89
N ALA A 14 -0.80 8.80 -5.13
CA ALA A 14 0.60 8.70 -5.54
C ALA A 14 1.05 10.05 -6.08
N HIS A 15 2.24 10.49 -5.70
CA HIS A 15 2.84 11.68 -6.28
C HIS A 15 4.35 11.53 -6.39
N LEU A 16 4.89 12.05 -7.50
CA LEU A 16 6.33 12.11 -7.72
C LEU A 16 6.86 13.49 -7.35
N ASP A 17 7.55 13.55 -6.21
CA ASP A 17 8.23 14.76 -5.78
C ASP A 17 9.45 15.03 -6.66
N LYS A 18 9.50 16.26 -7.18
CA LYS A 18 10.61 16.77 -8.01
C LYS A 18 11.83 17.17 -7.16
N THR A 19 12.21 16.30 -6.25
CA THR A 19 13.42 16.38 -5.41
C THR A 19 14.65 15.86 -6.19
N HIS A 20 15.85 15.99 -5.60
CA HIS A 20 17.09 15.47 -6.18
C HIS A 20 17.78 14.56 -5.15
N PRO A 21 17.60 13.22 -5.23
CA PRO A 21 16.90 12.45 -6.26
C PRO A 21 15.36 12.56 -6.16
N PRO A 22 14.61 12.32 -7.25
CA PRO A 22 13.15 12.31 -7.23
C PRO A 22 12.63 11.25 -6.26
N THR A 23 11.49 11.50 -5.62
CA THR A 23 10.91 10.60 -4.61
C THR A 23 9.47 10.32 -4.97
N LEU A 24 9.10 9.05 -5.13
CA LEU A 24 7.70 8.64 -5.17
C LEU A 24 7.18 8.60 -3.73
N HIS A 25 6.13 9.35 -3.45
CA HIS A 25 5.41 9.28 -2.19
C HIS A 25 4.03 8.67 -2.47
N VAL A 26 3.74 7.56 -1.79
CA VAL A 26 2.47 6.84 -1.88
C VAL A 26 1.80 6.87 -0.52
N THR A 27 0.59 7.39 -0.48
CA THR A 27 -0.29 7.36 0.68
C THR A 27 -1.44 6.40 0.39
N ALA A 28 -1.75 5.51 1.32
CA ALA A 28 -2.88 4.59 1.18
C ALA A 28 -3.72 4.58 2.45
N THR A 29 -5.04 4.62 2.28
CA THR A 29 -6.01 4.43 3.35
C THR A 29 -6.74 3.12 3.13
N GLY A 30 -6.88 2.33 4.18
CA GLY A 30 -7.51 1.01 4.12
C GLY A 30 -8.17 0.62 5.44
N ASN A 31 -9.05 -0.35 5.38
CA ASN A 31 -9.86 -0.80 6.50
C ASN A 31 -9.45 -2.21 6.94
N ALA A 32 -9.31 -2.44 8.23
CA ALA A 32 -9.00 -3.75 8.80
C ALA A 32 -10.11 -4.22 9.76
N SER A 33 -10.35 -5.54 9.82
CA SER A 33 -11.34 -6.14 10.74
C SER A 33 -10.85 -6.15 12.18
N SER A 34 -11.68 -5.75 13.15
CA SER A 34 -11.37 -5.72 14.59
C SER A 34 -10.48 -6.88 15.08
N GLY A 35 -9.41 -6.56 15.81
CA GLY A 35 -8.45 -7.51 16.37
C GLY A 35 -7.23 -6.85 16.99
N SER A 36 -6.22 -7.64 17.37
CA SER A 36 -4.92 -7.17 17.88
C SER A 36 -4.00 -6.66 16.76
N GLN A 37 -4.57 -5.92 15.82
CA GLN A 37 -3.92 -5.44 14.61
C GLN A 37 -3.04 -4.22 14.87
N GLN A 38 -1.78 -4.32 14.43
CA GLN A 38 -0.77 -3.30 14.61
C GLN A 38 0.13 -3.22 13.37
N ASN A 39 0.99 -2.21 13.32
CA ASN A 39 1.99 -2.02 12.26
C ASN A 39 1.41 -2.04 10.82
N PRO A 40 0.36 -1.26 10.52
CA PRO A 40 -0.07 -1.09 9.14
C PRO A 40 1.08 -0.49 8.32
N ARG A 41 1.34 -1.04 7.14
CA ARG A 41 2.42 -0.57 6.26
C ARG A 41 2.18 -0.93 4.81
N LEU A 42 2.85 -0.21 3.91
CA LEU A 42 2.99 -0.58 2.51
C LEU A 42 4.30 -1.33 2.32
N GLU A 43 4.24 -2.50 1.70
CA GLU A 43 5.41 -3.21 1.22
C GLU A 43 5.46 -3.14 -0.30
N ARG A 44 6.52 -2.52 -0.84
CA ARG A 44 6.79 -2.51 -2.28
C ARG A 44 7.04 -3.93 -2.76
N ARG A 45 6.39 -4.31 -3.85
CA ARG A 45 6.78 -5.52 -4.56
C ARG A 45 8.08 -5.27 -5.33
N GLU A 46 9.02 -6.18 -5.17
CA GLU A 46 10.28 -6.16 -5.90
C GLU A 46 10.16 -7.02 -7.16
N TYR A 47 10.75 -6.52 -8.25
CA TYR A 47 10.72 -7.18 -9.54
C TYR A 47 12.13 -7.31 -10.10
N VAL A 48 12.37 -8.39 -10.86
CA VAL A 48 13.59 -8.51 -11.68
C VAL A 48 13.53 -7.54 -12.87
N GLU A 49 12.34 -7.37 -13.44
CA GLU A 49 12.04 -6.44 -14.53
C GLU A 49 10.82 -5.62 -14.13
N PHE A 50 10.90 -4.29 -14.26
CA PHE A 50 9.82 -3.41 -13.82
C PHE A 50 8.54 -3.68 -14.62
N PRO A 51 7.34 -3.55 -14.01
CA PRO A 51 6.08 -3.81 -14.70
C PRO A 51 5.94 -2.99 -15.99
N ALA A 52 5.58 -3.67 -17.09
CA ALA A 52 5.47 -3.04 -18.41
C ALA A 52 4.37 -1.97 -18.51
N ASP A 53 3.38 -1.99 -17.62
CA ASP A 53 2.37 -0.94 -17.51
C ASP A 53 2.93 0.35 -16.87
N GLY A 54 4.09 0.26 -16.19
CA GLY A 54 4.73 1.35 -15.48
C GLY A 54 4.19 1.55 -14.07
N ILE A 55 3.37 0.63 -13.54
CA ILE A 55 2.72 0.79 -12.25
C ILE A 55 3.49 0.02 -11.18
N GLN A 56 3.97 0.73 -10.15
CA GLN A 56 4.58 0.09 -8.99
C GLN A 56 3.50 -0.55 -8.12
N GLU A 57 3.60 -1.85 -7.84
CA GLU A 57 2.66 -2.50 -6.94
C GLU A 57 3.14 -2.52 -5.49
N TYR A 58 2.17 -2.45 -4.60
CA TYR A 58 2.33 -2.48 -3.16
C TYR A 58 1.35 -3.48 -2.55
N ASP A 59 1.78 -4.17 -1.50
CA ASP A 59 0.88 -4.90 -0.62
C ASP A 59 0.65 -4.07 0.65
N PHE A 60 -0.61 -3.79 0.96
CA PHE A 60 -0.98 -3.10 2.21
C PHE A 60 -1.15 -4.15 3.31
N LEU A 61 -0.16 -4.23 4.19
CA LEU A 61 -0.05 -5.26 5.21
C LEU A 61 -0.32 -4.71 6.60
N ILE A 62 -0.73 -5.60 7.49
CA ILE A 62 -0.93 -5.36 8.92
C ILE A 62 -0.56 -6.62 9.70
N ASP A 63 0.03 -6.45 10.88
CA ASP A 63 0.40 -7.56 11.75
C ASP A 63 -0.72 -7.83 12.76
N GLY A 64 -1.05 -9.11 12.95
CA GLY A 64 -2.04 -9.55 13.94
C GLY A 64 -2.97 -10.61 13.38
N SER A 65 -3.70 -11.27 14.26
CA SER A 65 -4.78 -12.18 13.88
C SER A 65 -6.10 -11.42 13.87
N ALA A 66 -6.92 -11.60 12.83
CA ALA A 66 -8.30 -11.15 12.87
C ALA A 66 -8.99 -11.84 14.06
N GLY A 67 -9.57 -11.06 14.97
CA GLY A 67 -10.24 -11.61 16.14
C GLY A 67 -11.57 -12.26 15.74
N PRO A 68 -12.01 -13.34 16.42
CA PRO A 68 -13.36 -13.85 16.24
C PRO A 68 -14.36 -12.86 16.87
N GLY A 69 -14.89 -11.96 16.06
CA GLY A 69 -15.97 -11.05 16.43
C GLY A 69 -15.50 -9.72 17.01
N THR A 70 -15.57 -8.67 16.20
CA THR A 70 -16.65 -7.67 16.26
C THR A 70 -16.74 -6.98 14.89
N ASP A 71 -17.92 -6.48 14.54
CA ASP A 71 -18.21 -5.69 13.32
C ASP A 71 -17.47 -4.33 13.27
N ASP A 72 -16.42 -4.14 14.07
CA ASP A 72 -15.70 -2.88 14.15
C ASP A 72 -14.62 -2.84 13.06
N ILE A 73 -14.88 -2.00 12.06
CA ILE A 73 -13.92 -1.70 11.00
C ILE A 73 -13.05 -0.54 11.46
N LYS A 74 -11.72 -0.74 11.45
CA LYS A 74 -10.77 0.33 11.75
C LYS A 74 -10.07 0.79 10.49
N SER A 75 -10.06 2.11 10.26
CA SER A 75 -9.32 2.73 9.18
C SER A 75 -7.85 2.94 9.58
N HIS A 76 -6.96 2.71 8.63
CA HIS A 76 -5.52 2.86 8.73
C HIS A 76 -5.01 3.66 7.53
N GLU A 77 -4.18 4.65 7.80
CA GLU A 77 -3.46 5.43 6.79
C GLU A 77 -1.97 5.15 6.94
N VAL A 78 -1.30 4.94 5.82
CA VAL A 78 0.11 4.59 5.74
C VAL A 78 0.75 5.27 4.55
N GLU A 79 2.06 5.49 4.66
CA GLU A 79 2.87 6.14 3.64
C GLU A 79 4.10 5.29 3.33
N ASP A 80 4.54 5.30 2.08
CA ASP A 80 5.88 4.86 1.66
C ASP A 80 6.54 5.95 0.82
N PHE A 81 7.85 6.09 1.02
CA PHE A 81 8.70 7.02 0.30
C PHE A 81 9.78 6.22 -0.43
N TRP A 82 9.71 6.22 -1.76
CA TRP A 82 10.69 5.55 -2.60
C TRP A 82 11.56 6.57 -3.34
N GLN A 83 12.81 6.70 -2.86
CA GLN A 83 13.81 7.54 -3.52
C GLN A 83 14.34 6.88 -4.79
N ASN A 84 14.52 7.72 -5.82
CA ASN A 84 15.07 7.35 -7.13
C ASN A 84 14.32 6.18 -7.80
N PRO A 85 12.99 6.28 -8.00
CA PRO A 85 12.24 5.24 -8.71
C PRO A 85 12.65 5.19 -10.19
N PRO A 86 12.36 4.08 -10.91
CA PRO A 86 12.57 3.96 -12.34
C PRO A 86 11.88 5.09 -13.12
N ALA A 87 12.54 5.53 -14.19
CA ALA A 87 12.02 6.61 -15.04
C ALA A 87 10.71 6.26 -15.78
N GLU A 88 10.40 4.97 -15.88
CA GLU A 88 9.18 4.43 -16.50
C GLU A 88 7.98 4.35 -15.54
N LEU A 89 8.14 4.78 -14.28
CA LEU A 89 7.06 4.84 -13.30
C LEU A 89 5.95 5.79 -13.75
N LYS A 90 4.71 5.31 -13.70
CA LYS A 90 3.48 6.03 -14.07
C LYS A 90 2.42 6.04 -12.97
N GLY A 91 2.63 5.34 -11.87
CA GLY A 91 1.67 5.31 -10.77
C GLY A 91 1.97 4.23 -9.74
N ALA A 92 1.06 4.08 -8.79
CA ALA A 92 1.11 3.06 -7.75
C ALA A 92 -0.21 2.30 -7.65
N ARG A 93 -0.13 0.98 -7.50
CA ARG A 93 -1.27 0.09 -7.25
C ARG A 93 -1.12 -0.60 -5.91
N VAL A 94 -2.10 -0.45 -5.02
CA VAL A 94 -2.10 -1.03 -3.68
C VAL A 94 -3.09 -2.18 -3.62
N TYR A 95 -2.61 -3.36 -3.22
CA TYR A 95 -3.41 -4.56 -3.04
C TYR A 95 -3.80 -4.78 -1.58
N ALA A 96 -5.08 -5.05 -1.37
CA ALA A 96 -5.67 -5.52 -0.12
C ALA A 96 -6.19 -6.97 -0.30
N GLN A 97 -6.90 -7.51 0.70
CA GLN A 97 -7.49 -8.84 0.60
C GLN A 97 -8.62 -8.91 -0.42
N THR A 98 -9.52 -7.94 -0.42
CA THR A 98 -10.76 -7.98 -1.22
C THR A 98 -10.69 -7.17 -2.50
N ASN A 99 -9.77 -6.20 -2.58
CA ASN A 99 -9.67 -5.31 -3.73
C ASN A 99 -8.23 -4.80 -3.95
N SER A 100 -8.06 -4.01 -4.99
CA SER A 100 -6.90 -3.17 -5.23
C SER A 100 -7.35 -1.82 -5.75
N LYS A 101 -6.57 -0.78 -5.47
CA LYS A 101 -6.76 0.56 -6.04
C LYS A 101 -5.45 1.06 -6.61
N GLU A 102 -5.56 1.95 -7.59
CA GLU A 102 -4.45 2.52 -8.32
C GLU A 102 -4.62 4.03 -8.41
N ASP A 103 -3.50 4.73 -8.36
CA ASP A 103 -3.42 6.14 -8.69
C ASP A 103 -2.24 6.41 -9.64
N ALA A 104 -2.46 7.25 -10.63
CA ALA A 104 -1.50 7.55 -11.70
C ALA A 104 -0.88 8.94 -11.50
N ILE A 105 0.41 9.08 -11.84
CA ILE A 105 1.22 10.31 -11.64
C ILE A 105 1.53 11.07 -12.92
#